data_AF-A0A4V1USC1-F1
#
_entry.id   AF-A0A4V1USC1-F1
#
_cell.length_a   1.000
_cell.length_b   1.000
_cell.length_c   1.000
_cell.angle_alpha   90.00
_cell.angle_beta   90.00
_cell.angle_gamma   90.00
#
_symmetry.space_group_name_H-M   'P 1'
#
loop_
_entity.id
_entity.type
_entity.pdbx_description
1 polymer ?
#
loop_
_entity_poly.entity_id
_entity_poly.type
_entity_poly.pdbx_seq_one_letter_code
_entity_poly.pdbx_strand_id
1 'polypeptide(L)'
;MNEDRTSLSQQEERVLLAIGNLGENAYGVTIRGTLVEAGTPTELAPLYVVLGRLEQRKLVKSWVGGATAERGGRAKKFYQL
;
A
#
# COMPACT_ATOMS: atom_id res chain seq x y z
N MET A 1 -22.90 -7.75 -19.42
CA MET A 1 -22.61 -6.50 -18.68
C MET A 1 -21.21 -6.66 -18.13
N ASN A 2 -20.23 -5.90 -18.64
CA ASN A 2 -18.85 -5.95 -18.18
C ASN A 2 -18.69 -4.89 -17.08
N GLU A 3 -18.83 -5.29 -15.81
CA GLU A 3 -18.60 -4.41 -14.65
C GLU A 3 -17.13 -4.37 -14.21
N ASP A 4 -16.23 -5.05 -14.94
CA ASP A 4 -14.93 -5.48 -14.39
C ASP A 4 -13.74 -4.55 -14.68
N ARG A 5 -13.91 -3.37 -15.28
CA ARG A 5 -12.76 -2.54 -15.69
C ARG A 5 -12.48 -1.31 -14.82
N THR A 6 -13.38 -0.95 -13.90
CA THR A 6 -13.27 0.32 -13.15
C THR A 6 -13.62 0.22 -11.67
N SER A 7 -14.26 -0.86 -11.21
CA SER A 7 -14.69 -0.97 -9.82
C SER A 7 -13.52 -1.30 -8.89
N LEU A 8 -13.43 -0.60 -7.76
CA LEU A 8 -12.50 -0.92 -6.68
C LEU A 8 -13.20 -1.86 -5.71
N SER A 9 -12.49 -2.88 -5.23
CA SER A 9 -12.97 -3.63 -4.07
C SER A 9 -12.86 -2.78 -2.80
N GLN A 10 -13.70 -3.04 -1.81
CA GLN A 10 -13.66 -2.34 -0.52
C GLN A 10 -12.28 -2.41 0.15
N GLN A 11 -11.54 -3.51 -0.07
CA GLN A 11 -10.18 -3.65 0.44
C GLN A 11 -9.19 -2.74 -0.30
N GLU A 12 -9.28 -2.65 -1.62
CA GLU A 12 -8.47 -1.75 -2.43
C GLU A 12 -8.72 -0.28 -2.07
N GLU A 13 -9.98 0.12 -1.88
CA GLU A 13 -10.34 1.48 -1.45
C GLU A 13 -9.69 1.85 -0.12
N ARG A 14 -9.78 0.97 0.89
CA ARG A 14 -9.15 1.19 2.20
C ARG A 14 -7.64 1.29 2.10
N VAL A 15 -7.01 0.47 1.27
CA VAL A 15 -5.55 0.53 1.04
C VAL A 15 -5.17 1.85 0.37
N LEU A 16 -5.92 2.30 -0.65
CA LEU A 16 -5.68 3.58 -1.32
C LEU A 16 -5.84 4.76 -0.36
N LEU A 17 -6.88 4.74 0.48
CA LEU A 17 -7.08 5.75 1.53
C LEU A 17 -5.93 5.76 2.53
N ALA A 18 -5.46 4.58 2.98
CA ALA A 18 -4.31 4.48 3.87
C ALA A 18 -3.03 5.04 3.24
N ILE A 19 -2.76 4.76 1.96
CA ILE A 19 -1.62 5.32 1.23
C ILE A 19 -1.72 6.85 1.14
N GLY A 20 -2.90 7.37 0.76
CA GLY A 20 -3.14 8.81 0.68
C GLY A 20 -2.95 9.52 2.03
N ASN A 21 -3.39 8.89 3.12
CA ASN A 21 -3.23 9.43 4.48
C ASN A 21 -1.77 9.42 4.96
N LEU A 22 -0.99 8.40 4.57
CA LEU A 22 0.40 8.24 5.01
C LEU A 22 1.39 9.08 4.19
N GLY A 23 1.06 9.45 2.95
CA GLY A 23 1.94 10.21 2.06
C GLY A 23 3.30 9.53 1.87
N GLU A 24 4.39 10.26 2.12
CA GLU A 24 5.77 9.76 1.95
C GLU A 24 6.13 8.59 2.89
N ASN A 25 5.34 8.37 3.94
CA ASN A 25 5.55 7.28 4.90
C ASN A 25 4.79 6.00 4.55
N ALA A 26 4.17 5.90 3.37
CA ALA A 26 3.40 4.74 2.95
C ALA A 26 4.29 3.55 2.54
N TYR A 27 4.63 2.67 3.50
CA TYR A 27 5.29 1.38 3.26
C TYR A 27 4.51 0.26 3.97
N GLY A 28 4.76 -1.00 3.60
CA GLY A 28 3.88 -2.12 3.99
C GLY A 28 3.53 -2.20 5.48
N VAL A 29 4.47 -1.90 6.38
CA VAL A 29 4.22 -1.90 7.84
C VAL A 29 3.36 -0.72 8.29
N THR A 30 3.57 0.49 7.79
CA THR A 30 2.77 1.66 8.16
C THR A 30 1.37 1.58 7.57
N ILE A 31 1.23 1.14 6.32
CA ILE A 31 -0.08 0.89 5.69
C ILE A 31 -0.88 -0.11 6.52
N ARG A 32 -0.26 -1.22 6.91
CA ARG A 32 -0.91 -2.20 7.80
C ARG A 32 -1.31 -1.57 9.14
N GLY A 33 -0.43 -0.78 9.75
CA GLY A 33 -0.72 -0.07 11.01
C GLY A 33 -1.97 0.81 10.90
N THR A 34 -2.04 1.64 9.86
CA THR A 34 -3.21 2.49 9.59
C THR A 34 -4.49 1.67 9.38
N LEU A 35 -4.42 0.53 8.67
CA LEU A 35 -5.58 -0.33 8.47
C LEU A 35 -6.07 -0.99 9.77
N VAL A 36 -5.16 -1.33 10.69
CA VAL A 36 -5.50 -1.85 12.03
C VAL A 36 -6.18 -0.77 12.86
N GLU A 37 -5.65 0.46 12.87
CA GLU A 37 -6.23 1.60 13.58
C GLU A 37 -7.62 1.98 13.04
N ALA A 38 -7.84 1.81 11.73
CA ALA A 38 -9.13 2.01 11.08
C ALA A 38 -10.15 0.87 11.34
N GLY A 39 -9.80 -0.15 12.14
CA GLY A 39 -10.69 -1.27 12.45
C GLY A 39 -10.80 -2.34 11.34
N THR A 40 -9.87 -2.34 10.38
CA THR A 40 -9.86 -3.25 9.23
C THR A 40 -8.52 -3.97 9.11
N PRO A 41 -8.12 -4.76 10.14
CA PRO A 41 -6.81 -5.38 10.17
C PRO A 41 -6.60 -6.34 9.00
N THR A 42 -5.37 -6.40 8.51
CA THR A 42 -4.97 -7.34 7.46
C THR A 42 -3.55 -7.84 7.70
N GLU A 43 -3.26 -9.04 7.22
CA GLU A 43 -1.91 -9.60 7.25
C GLU A 43 -1.04 -9.00 6.14
N LEU A 44 0.29 -8.99 6.33
CA LEU A 44 1.22 -8.40 5.37
C LEU A 44 1.18 -9.10 4.01
N ALA A 45 1.06 -10.44 3.98
CA ALA A 45 1.05 -11.18 2.72
C ALA A 45 -0.16 -10.82 1.84
N PRO A 46 -1.42 -10.85 2.32
CA PRO A 46 -2.56 -10.33 1.58
C PRO A 46 -2.45 -8.85 1.20
N LEU A 47 -1.89 -8.00 2.08
CA LEU A 47 -1.66 -6.59 1.76
C LEU A 47 -0.75 -6.42 0.53
N TYR A 48 0.34 -7.17 0.44
CA TYR A 48 1.23 -7.12 -0.72
C TYR A 48 0.56 -7.61 -2.01
N VAL A 49 -0.36 -8.57 -1.93
CA VAL A 49 -1.17 -8.98 -3.09
C VAL A 49 -2.05 -7.84 -3.58
N VAL A 50 -2.73 -7.13 -2.66
CA VAL A 50 -3.57 -5.99 -3.01
C VAL A 50 -2.75 -4.84 -3.60
N LEU A 51 -1.62 -4.49 -2.96
CA LEU A 51 -0.70 -3.47 -3.46
C LEU A 51 -0.17 -3.81 -4.86
N GLY A 52 0.15 -5.09 -5.12
CA GLY A 52 0.56 -5.55 -6.45
C GLY A 52 -0.53 -5.40 -7.50
N ARG A 53 -1.79 -5.69 -7.15
CA ARG A 53 -2.94 -5.46 -8.05
C ARG A 53 -3.16 -3.97 -8.33
N LEU A 54 -3.08 -3.12 -7.31
CA LEU A 54 -3.20 -1.66 -7.46
C LEU A 54 -2.09 -1.10 -8.36
N GLU A 55 -0.87 -1.60 -8.22
CA GLU A 55 0.27 -1.24 -9.07
C GLU A 55 0.07 -1.71 -10.53
N GLN A 56 -0.40 -2.94 -10.74
CA GLN A 56 -0.77 -3.44 -12.08
C GLN A 56 -1.87 -2.61 -12.74
N ARG A 57 -2.81 -2.12 -11.94
CA ARG A 57 -3.89 -1.21 -12.36
C ARG A 57 -3.43 0.25 -12.52
N LYS A 58 -2.17 0.56 -12.24
CA LYS A 58 -1.58 1.92 -12.29
C LYS A 58 -2.28 2.92 -11.36
N LEU A 59 -2.87 2.43 -10.27
CA LEU A 59 -3.51 3.26 -9.24
C LEU A 59 -2.52 3.69 -8.15
N VAL A 60 -1.38 3.02 -8.07
CA VAL A 60 -0.26 3.38 -7.20
C VAL A 60 1.04 3.15 -7.95
N LYS A 61 2.06 3.93 -7.59
CA LYS A 61 3.46 3.70 -7.94
C LYS A 61 4.19 3.21 -6.71
N SER A 62 5.24 2.42 -6.94
CA SER A 62 6.12 2.00 -5.87
C SER A 62 7.58 2.25 -6.20
N TRP A 63 8.38 2.43 -5.16
CA TRP A 63 9.83 2.49 -5.28
C TRP A 63 10.47 1.89 -4.04
N VAL A 64 11.67 1.35 -4.20
CA VAL A 64 12.47 0.93 -3.07
C VAL A 64 13.23 2.13 -2.57
N GLY A 65 13.10 2.43 -1.27
CA GLY A 65 13.81 3.48 -0.59
C GLY A 65 14.20 3.03 0.82
N GLY A 66 14.61 3.99 1.65
CA GLY A 66 15.02 3.73 3.03
C GLY A 66 16.54 3.55 3.13
N ALA A 67 17.14 4.48 3.87
CA ALA A 67 18.53 4.57 4.29
C ALA A 67 19.59 4.11 3.27
N THR A 68 19.87 4.99 2.32
CA THR A 68 21.26 5.28 2.00
C THR A 68 21.96 5.82 3.27
N ALA A 69 23.12 5.24 3.60
CA ALA A 69 24.23 5.81 4.38
C ALA A 69 24.31 5.76 5.94
N GLU A 70 23.27 5.58 6.74
CA GLU A 70 23.44 5.43 8.20
C GLU A 70 23.11 4.01 8.69
N ARG A 71 24.15 3.18 8.77
CA ARG A 71 24.26 1.90 9.52
C ARG A 71 22.94 1.13 9.72
N GLY A 72 22.57 0.30 8.74
CA GLY A 72 21.68 -0.85 8.97
C GLY A 72 20.19 -0.68 8.67
N GLY A 73 19.77 0.40 8.01
CA GLY A 73 18.40 0.51 7.54
C GLY A 73 18.08 -0.54 6.47
N ARG A 74 17.09 -1.41 6.73
CA ARG A 74 16.58 -2.34 5.72
C ARG A 74 15.86 -1.57 4.62
N ALA A 75 16.07 -1.99 3.37
CA ALA A 75 15.34 -1.48 2.22
C ALA A 75 13.82 -1.64 2.46
N LYS A 76 13.06 -0.58 2.21
CA LYS A 76 11.60 -0.53 2.33
C LYS A 76 11.01 -0.24 0.96
N LYS A 77 9.89 -0.89 0.63
CA LYS A 77 9.10 -0.56 -0.55
C LYS A 77 8.05 0.48 -0.16
N PHE A 78 8.16 1.67 -0.75
CA PHE A 78 7.25 2.79 -0.58
C PHE A 78 6.21 2.80 -1.69
N TYR A 79 5.07 3.44 -1.41
CA TYR A 79 3.92 3.52 -2.30
C TYR A 79 3.36 4.94 -2.35
N GLN A 80 2.85 5.35 -3.50
CA GLN A 80 2.19 6.65 -3.72
C GLN A 80 1.07 6.49 -4.73
N LEU A 81 0.03 7.31 -4.63
CA LEU A 81 -1.06 7.38 -5.62
C LEU A 81 -0.55 7.91 -6.98
#